data_AF-A0A1Y3AUI3-F1
#
_entry.id   AF-A0A1Y3AUI3-F1
#
_cell.length_a   1.000
_cell.length_b   1.000
_cell.length_c   1.000
_cell.angle_alpha   90.00
_cell.angle_beta   90.00
_cell.angle_gamma   90.00
#
_symmetry.space_group_name_H-M   'P 1'
#
loop_
_entity.id
_entity.type
_entity.pdbx_description
1 polymer ?
#
loop_
_entity_poly.entity_id
_entity_poly.type
_entity_poly.pdbx_seq_one_letter_code
_entity_poly.pdbx_strand_id
1 'polypeptide(L)'
;MINLLDARQAFVRFSKNSLLICHMCSGVFRVIGYLGYYIVKPKYIELQYRQSASSASFFTGNSWRFTSDKPIKKFYNRLGAASVLTMAIGTMAGGIIIKKFRPNARSIAIFVVLVELLSALAIFSGMFLQCPTPQFFGLEQLNPSLSQNPYG
;
A
#
# COMPACT_ATOMS: atom_id res chain seq x y z
N MET A 1 -7.52 -11.87 38.37
CA MET A 1 -8.69 -11.65 37.50
C MET A 1 -8.71 -10.19 37.10
N ILE A 2 -8.69 -9.87 35.81
CA ILE A 2 -8.89 -8.50 35.31
C ILE A 2 -10.37 -8.18 35.54
N ASN A 3 -10.67 -7.21 36.41
CA ASN A 3 -12.05 -6.79 36.62
C ASN A 3 -12.54 -6.05 35.38
N LEU A 4 -13.71 -6.42 34.87
CA LEU A 4 -14.31 -5.79 33.69
C LEU A 4 -14.55 -4.27 33.89
N LEU A 5 -14.75 -3.85 35.15
CA LEU A 5 -14.89 -2.45 35.54
C LEU A 5 -13.61 -1.65 35.32
N ASP A 6 -12.45 -2.20 35.69
CA ASP A 6 -11.15 -1.55 35.47
C ASP A 6 -10.84 -1.42 33.97
N ALA A 7 -11.17 -2.47 33.20
CA ALA A 7 -11.05 -2.45 31.74
C ALA A 7 -11.96 -1.40 31.10
N ARG A 8 -13.22 -1.30 31.53
CA ARG A 8 -14.17 -0.29 31.05
C ARG A 8 -13.69 1.12 31.39
N GLN A 9 -13.18 1.34 32.59
CA GLN A 9 -12.74 2.66 33.04
C GLN A 9 -11.46 3.10 32.29
N ALA A 10 -10.56 2.16 31.97
CA ALA A 10 -9.43 2.40 31.08
C ALA A 10 -9.88 2.74 29.65
N PHE A 11 -10.88 2.03 29.11
CA PHE A 11 -11.43 2.29 27.77
C PHE A 11 -12.07 3.68 27.66
N VAL A 12 -12.82 4.10 28.68
CA VAL A 12 -13.41 5.46 28.71
C VAL A 12 -12.33 6.54 28.79
N ARG A 13 -11.24 6.32 29.54
CA ARG A 13 -10.10 7.25 29.58
C ARG A 13 -9.38 7.32 28.23
N PHE A 14 -9.20 6.18 27.57
CA PHE A 14 -8.62 6.09 26.23
C PHE A 14 -9.47 6.85 25.21
N SER A 15 -10.80 6.68 25.28
CA SER A 15 -11.77 7.32 24.37
C SER A 15 -12.07 8.80 24.69
N LYS A 16 -11.48 9.39 25.74
CA LYS A 16 -11.53 10.85 25.95
C LYS A 16 -10.40 11.59 25.25
N ASN A 17 -9.41 10.88 24.70
CA ASN A 17 -8.30 11.48 23.98
C ASN A 17 -8.68 11.67 22.49
N SER A 18 -9.02 12.90 22.11
CA SER A 18 -9.44 13.27 20.75
C SER A 18 -8.38 12.98 19.69
N LEU A 19 -7.09 13.14 20.00
CA LEU A 19 -5.98 12.82 19.09
C LEU A 19 -5.95 11.32 18.76
N LEU A 20 -6.16 10.49 19.78
CA LEU A 20 -6.07 9.04 19.66
C LEU A 20 -7.27 8.46 18.91
N ILE A 21 -8.46 8.98 19.16
CA ILE A 21 -9.67 8.60 18.41
C ILE A 21 -9.53 8.98 16.94
N CYS A 22 -9.08 10.20 16.64
CA CYS A 22 -8.90 10.64 15.26
C CYS A 22 -7.94 9.73 14.49
N HIS A 23 -6.84 9.31 15.12
CA HIS A 23 -5.88 8.37 14.54
C HIS A 23 -6.48 6.97 14.35
N MET A 24 -7.29 6.47 15.30
CA MET A 24 -7.97 5.18 15.14
C MET A 24 -9.02 5.22 14.04
N CYS A 25 -9.81 6.30 13.95
CA CYS A 25 -10.78 6.51 12.88
C CYS A 25 -10.09 6.55 11.51
N SER A 26 -9.01 7.34 11.34
CA SER A 26 -8.21 7.34 10.11
C SER A 26 -7.72 5.93 9.75
N GLY A 27 -7.21 5.19 10.74
CA GLY A 27 -6.76 3.81 10.56
C GLY A 27 -7.84 2.88 10.01
N VAL A 28 -9.09 3.00 10.49
CA VAL A 28 -10.22 2.21 10.01
C VAL A 28 -10.56 2.54 8.56
N PHE A 29 -10.70 3.82 8.21
CA PHE A 29 -10.95 4.25 6.83
C PHE A 29 -9.86 3.73 5.88
N ARG A 30 -8.60 3.79 6.31
CA ARG A 30 -7.45 3.32 5.54
C ARG A 30 -7.50 1.81 5.28
N VAL A 31 -7.79 1.01 6.30
CA VAL A 31 -7.89 -0.46 6.15
C VAL A 31 -9.03 -0.82 5.20
N ILE A 32 -10.19 -0.17 5.32
CA ILE A 32 -11.33 -0.40 4.43
C ILE A 32 -10.97 -0.07 2.98
N GLY A 33 -10.33 1.09 2.74
CA GLY A 33 -9.90 1.50 1.41
C GLY A 33 -8.88 0.55 0.76
N TYR A 34 -7.84 0.18 1.50
CA TYR A 34 -6.85 -0.78 1.00
C TYR A 34 -7.45 -2.16 0.74
N LEU A 35 -8.31 -2.64 1.64
CA LEU A 35 -8.94 -3.95 1.50
C LEU A 35 -9.83 -4.01 0.26
N GLY A 36 -10.63 -2.97 0.02
CA GLY A 36 -11.43 -2.83 -1.20
C GLY A 36 -10.58 -2.92 -2.46
N TYR A 37 -9.46 -2.15 -2.50
CA TYR A 37 -8.50 -2.22 -3.60
C TYR A 37 -7.93 -3.63 -3.79
N TYR A 38 -7.44 -4.28 -2.73
CA TYR A 38 -6.83 -5.60 -2.83
C TYR A 38 -7.79 -6.70 -3.32
N ILE A 39 -9.09 -6.59 -2.99
CA ILE A 39 -10.11 -7.56 -3.40
C ILE A 39 -10.47 -7.43 -4.88
N VAL A 40 -10.70 -6.20 -5.36
CA VAL A 40 -11.16 -5.99 -6.76
C VAL A 40 -10.03 -6.12 -7.77
N LYS A 41 -8.81 -5.79 -7.37
CA LYS A 41 -7.62 -5.75 -8.21
C LYS A 41 -7.25 -7.06 -8.91
N PRO A 42 -7.17 -8.24 -8.25
CA PRO A 42 -6.86 -9.49 -8.96
C PRO A 42 -7.95 -9.85 -9.97
N LYS A 43 -9.22 -9.58 -9.65
CA LYS A 43 -10.33 -9.84 -10.56
C LYS A 43 -10.28 -8.95 -11.79
N TYR A 44 -9.92 -7.68 -11.62
CA TYR A 44 -9.69 -6.75 -12.73
C TYR A 44 -8.58 -7.24 -13.66
N ILE A 45 -7.44 -7.69 -13.08
CA ILE A 45 -6.31 -8.20 -13.86
C ILE A 45 -6.66 -9.50 -14.58
N GLU A 46 -7.39 -10.40 -13.94
CA GLU A 46 -7.86 -11.65 -14.53
C GLU A 46 -8.79 -11.40 -15.74
N LEU A 47 -9.71 -10.43 -15.62
CA LEU A 47 -10.63 -10.08 -16.69
C LEU A 47 -9.95 -9.37 -17.86
N GLN A 48 -8.99 -8.47 -17.58
CA GLN A 48 -8.33 -7.69 -18.63
C GLN A 48 -7.14 -8.42 -19.30
N TYR A 49 -6.41 -9.25 -18.57
CA TYR A 49 -5.19 -9.90 -19.07
C TYR A 49 -5.30 -11.41 -19.23
N ARG A 50 -6.46 -12.01 -18.91
CA ARG A 50 -6.69 -13.47 -18.96
C ARG A 50 -5.61 -14.27 -18.23
N GLN A 51 -4.99 -13.69 -17.22
CA GLN A 51 -3.97 -14.34 -16.38
C GLN A 51 -4.65 -15.15 -15.27
N SER A 52 -4.08 -16.31 -14.90
CA SER A 52 -4.63 -17.11 -13.81
C SER A 52 -4.59 -16.34 -12.48
N ALA A 53 -5.58 -16.60 -11.62
CA ALA A 53 -5.70 -15.96 -10.30
C ALA A 53 -4.42 -16.10 -9.45
N SER A 54 -3.67 -17.20 -9.61
CA SER A 54 -2.39 -17.43 -8.94
C SER A 54 -1.30 -16.49 -9.46
N SER A 55 -1.08 -16.43 -10.78
CA SER A 55 -0.08 -15.56 -11.41
C SER A 55 -0.34 -14.08 -11.12
N ALA A 56 -1.61 -13.64 -11.21
CA ALA A 56 -2.00 -12.27 -10.91
C ALA A 56 -1.78 -11.91 -9.43
N SER A 57 -2.08 -12.84 -8.51
CA SER A 57 -1.88 -12.64 -7.06
C SER A 57 -0.40 -12.60 -6.67
N PHE A 58 0.44 -13.44 -7.29
CA PHE A 58 1.90 -13.40 -7.12
C PHE A 58 2.50 -12.11 -7.70
N PHE A 59 2.06 -11.69 -8.89
CA PHE A 59 2.64 -10.53 -9.61
C PHE A 59 2.21 -9.17 -9.03
N THR A 60 1.09 -9.12 -8.32
CA THR A 60 0.68 -7.91 -7.59
C THR A 60 1.73 -7.46 -6.57
N GLY A 61 2.51 -8.39 -6.03
CA GLY A 61 3.62 -8.09 -5.13
C GLY A 61 4.75 -7.25 -5.75
N ASN A 62 4.71 -7.00 -7.06
CA ASN A 62 5.82 -6.51 -7.87
C ASN A 62 5.67 -5.04 -8.30
N SER A 63 4.80 -4.26 -7.63
CA SER A 63 4.56 -2.86 -8.01
C SER A 63 5.80 -1.95 -7.90
N TRP A 64 6.93 -2.49 -7.41
CA TRP A 64 8.24 -1.85 -7.36
C TRP A 64 8.95 -1.71 -8.72
N ARG A 65 8.31 -2.02 -9.86
CA ARG A 65 8.91 -1.77 -11.18
C ARG A 65 8.92 -0.29 -11.60
N PHE A 66 8.46 0.63 -10.74
CA PHE A 66 8.29 2.06 -11.07
C PHE A 66 9.21 3.07 -10.35
N THR A 67 10.29 2.64 -9.71
CA THR A 67 11.33 3.58 -9.22
C THR A 67 12.64 3.38 -9.97
N SER A 68 12.87 4.25 -10.95
CA SER A 68 14.14 4.38 -11.66
C SER A 68 15.27 4.82 -10.71
N ASP A 69 16.45 4.31 -11.05
CA ASP A 69 17.81 4.71 -10.65
C ASP A 69 18.27 4.69 -9.18
N LYS A 70 18.90 3.56 -8.80
CA LYS A 70 20.15 3.44 -7.99
C LYS A 70 20.57 1.96 -7.87
N PRO A 71 21.81 1.60 -7.42
CA PRO A 71 22.39 0.23 -7.42
C PRO A 71 21.71 -0.77 -6.46
N ILE A 72 20.45 -0.52 -6.13
CA ILE A 72 19.57 -1.32 -5.28
C ILE A 72 18.88 -2.43 -6.10
N LYS A 73 18.92 -2.36 -7.45
CA LYS A 73 18.23 -3.29 -8.38
C LYS A 73 18.60 -4.77 -8.25
N LYS A 74 19.81 -5.13 -7.78
CA LYS A 74 20.26 -6.53 -7.66
C LYS A 74 19.62 -7.27 -6.47
N PHE A 75 19.18 -6.54 -5.44
CA PHE A 75 18.54 -7.12 -4.27
C PHE A 75 17.05 -7.46 -4.53
N TYR A 76 16.37 -6.64 -5.34
CA TYR A 76 14.93 -6.73 -5.57
C TYR A 76 14.52 -7.88 -6.52
N ASN A 77 15.39 -8.29 -7.46
CA ASN A 77 15.11 -9.43 -8.35
C ASN A 77 15.16 -10.80 -7.65
N ARG A 78 15.65 -10.90 -6.41
CA ARG A 78 15.64 -12.14 -5.61
C ARG A 78 14.50 -12.20 -4.58
N LEU A 79 13.76 -11.09 -4.45
CA LEU A 79 12.68 -10.90 -3.49
C LEU A 79 11.33 -10.92 -4.20
N GLY A 80 10.99 -12.06 -4.79
CA GLY A 80 9.65 -12.35 -5.29
C GLY A 80 8.66 -12.53 -4.14
N ALA A 81 8.38 -11.45 -3.39
CA ALA A 81 7.37 -11.27 -2.34
C ALA A 81 7.48 -9.87 -1.69
N ALA A 82 7.91 -8.86 -2.46
CA ALA A 82 8.48 -7.63 -1.89
C ALA A 82 7.51 -6.85 -0.97
N SER A 83 6.22 -6.73 -1.28
CA SER A 83 5.32 -5.93 -0.45
C SER A 83 5.17 -6.46 0.98
N VAL A 84 4.93 -7.76 1.14
CA VAL A 84 4.70 -8.35 2.47
C VAL A 84 6.00 -8.38 3.27
N LEU A 85 7.12 -8.77 2.64
CA LEU A 85 8.39 -8.83 3.35
C LEU A 85 8.90 -7.44 3.73
N THR A 86 8.78 -6.44 2.85
CA THR A 86 9.16 -5.06 3.16
C THR A 86 8.28 -4.49 4.28
N MET A 87 6.98 -4.79 4.30
CA MET A 87 6.10 -4.39 5.42
C MET A 87 6.52 -5.04 6.74
N ALA A 88 6.88 -6.33 6.73
CA ALA A 88 7.36 -7.03 7.91
C ALA A 88 8.67 -6.43 8.44
N ILE A 89 9.66 -6.24 7.56
CA ILE A 89 10.96 -5.64 7.92
C ILE A 89 10.77 -4.21 8.44
N GLY A 90 9.95 -3.40 7.77
CA GLY A 90 9.67 -2.02 8.18
C GLY A 90 9.00 -1.94 9.54
N THR A 91 8.04 -2.83 9.83
CA THR A 91 7.35 -2.89 11.13
C THR A 91 8.31 -3.30 12.24
N MET A 92 9.15 -4.31 12.01
CA MET A 92 10.15 -4.74 12.98
C MET A 92 11.21 -3.67 13.25
N ALA A 93 11.73 -3.04 12.20
CA ALA A 93 12.70 -1.95 12.33
C ALA A 93 12.09 -0.75 13.09
N GLY A 94 10.87 -0.35 12.75
CA GLY A 94 10.15 0.70 13.46
C GLY A 94 9.98 0.42 14.96
N GLY A 95 9.62 -0.83 15.32
CA GLY A 95 9.52 -1.26 16.71
C GLY A 95 10.84 -1.18 17.47
N ILE A 96 11.96 -1.59 16.84
CA ILE A 96 13.30 -1.50 17.43
C ILE A 96 13.72 -0.04 17.64
N ILE A 97 13.45 0.83 16.66
CA ILE A 97 13.76 2.26 16.73
C ILE A 97 12.98 2.93 17.86
N ILE A 98 11.67 2.66 17.99
CA ILE A 98 10.84 3.22 19.06
C ILE A 98 11.34 2.75 20.44
N LYS A 99 11.76 1.48 20.54
CA LYS A 99 12.31 0.93 21.78
C LYS A 99 13.63 1.61 22.19
N LYS A 100 14.52 1.89 21.23
CA LYS A 100 15.84 2.46 21.50
C LYS A 100 15.81 3.99 21.67
N PHE A 101 15.02 4.69 20.87
CA PHE A 101 15.04 6.16 20.81
C PHE A 101 13.99 6.82 21.72
N ARG A 102 12.99 6.07 22.21
CA ARG A 102 11.89 6.55 23.10
C ARG A 102 11.42 7.98 22.77
N PRO A 103 11.04 8.29 21.52
CA PRO A 103 10.71 9.65 21.13
C PRO A 103 9.45 10.15 21.84
N ASN A 104 9.33 11.47 21.97
CA ASN A 104 8.16 12.11 22.54
C ASN A 104 6.90 11.79 21.73
N ALA A 105 5.79 11.47 22.41
CA ALA A 105 4.52 11.11 21.80
C ALA A 105 4.03 12.14 20.77
N ARG A 106 4.30 13.44 21.02
CA ARG A 106 3.93 14.51 20.09
C ARG A 106 4.70 14.45 18.77
N SER A 107 6.00 14.13 18.81
CA SER A 107 6.84 14.01 17.61
C SER A 107 6.43 12.82 16.74
N ILE A 108 6.06 11.70 17.37
CA ILE A 108 5.54 10.53 16.65
C ILE A 108 4.24 10.89 15.91
N ALA A 109 3.31 11.57 16.60
CA ALA A 109 2.04 11.96 16.00
C ALA A 109 2.24 12.89 14.78
N ILE A 110 3.13 13.88 14.89
CA ILE A 110 3.45 14.78 13.77
C ILE A 110 4.06 14.00 12.60
N PHE A 111 4.97 13.07 12.88
CA PHE A 111 5.58 12.25 11.84
C PHE A 111 4.55 11.38 11.10
N VAL A 112 3.60 10.79 11.83
CA VAL A 112 2.52 10.01 11.22
C VAL A 112 1.67 10.87 10.29
N VAL A 113 1.23 12.05 10.73
CA VAL A 113 0.42 12.96 9.91
C VAL A 113 1.19 13.41 8.67
N LEU A 114 2.48 13.70 8.79
CA LEU A 114 3.33 14.05 7.63
C LEU A 114 3.44 12.90 6.63
N VAL A 115 3.63 11.67 7.10
CA VAL A 115 3.69 10.49 6.23
C VAL A 115 2.35 10.26 5.52
N GLU A 116 1.22 10.48 6.20
CA GLU A 116 -0.10 10.38 5.58
C GLU A 116 -0.31 11.42 4.48
N LEU A 117 0.08 12.68 4.71
CA LEU A 117 0.01 13.73 3.70
C LEU A 117 0.89 13.44 2.49
N LEU A 118 2.13 13.00 2.71
CA LEU A 118 3.04 12.61 1.62
C LEU A 118 2.50 11.43 0.83
N SER A 119 1.87 10.46 1.50
CA SER A 119 1.25 9.31 0.84
C SER A 119 0.06 9.72 -0.02
N ALA A 120 -0.79 10.63 0.48
CA ALA A 120 -1.91 11.17 -0.29
C ALA A 120 -1.43 11.92 -1.55
N LEU A 121 -0.39 12.75 -1.40
CA LEU A 121 0.24 13.45 -2.52
C LEU A 121 0.85 12.48 -3.54
N ALA A 122 1.48 11.40 -3.10
CA ALA A 122 2.06 10.39 -3.98
C ALA A 122 0.99 9.61 -4.78
N ILE A 123 -0.15 9.30 -4.15
CA ILE A 123 -1.27 8.67 -4.86
C ILE A 123 -1.85 9.65 -5.87
N PHE A 124 -2.05 10.91 -5.47
CA PHE A 124 -2.57 11.95 -6.35
C PHE A 124 -1.65 12.20 -7.55
N SER A 125 -0.33 12.29 -7.33
CA SER A 125 0.63 12.44 -8.43
C SER A 125 0.68 11.19 -9.32
N GLY A 126 0.48 10.01 -8.76
CA GLY A 126 0.35 8.75 -9.48
C GLY A 126 -0.78 8.75 -10.53
N MET A 127 -1.85 9.53 -10.31
CA MET A 127 -2.93 9.65 -11.29
C MET A 127 -2.52 10.43 -12.55
N PHE A 128 -1.49 11.29 -12.46
CA PHE A 128 -0.99 12.06 -13.60
C PHE A 128 0.09 11.31 -14.40
N LEU A 129 0.63 10.23 -13.85
CA LEU A 129 1.61 9.37 -14.52
C LEU A 129 0.89 8.36 -15.42
N GLN A 130 0.38 8.84 -16.55
CA GLN A 130 -0.23 7.99 -17.55
C GLN A 130 0.86 7.17 -18.27
N CYS A 131 0.88 5.86 -18.05
CA CYS A 131 1.72 4.94 -18.81
C CYS A 131 1.07 4.59 -20.16
N PRO A 132 1.86 4.23 -21.19
CA PRO A 132 1.32 3.78 -22.47
C PRO A 132 0.41 2.58 -22.26
N THR A 133 -0.69 2.55 -23.03
CA THR A 133 -1.75 1.55 -22.89
C THR A 133 -1.17 0.15 -22.99
N PRO A 134 -1.41 -0.72 -22.00
CA PRO A 134 -0.99 -2.10 -22.06
C PRO A 134 -1.74 -2.82 -23.18
N GLN A 135 -1.03 -3.68 -23.90
CA GLN A 135 -1.54 -4.37 -25.08
C GLN A 135 -2.63 -5.36 -24.65
N PHE A 136 -3.88 -5.10 -25.03
CA PHE A 136 -5.02 -5.94 -24.70
C PHE A 136 -5.07 -7.15 -25.65
N PHE A 137 -4.91 -8.36 -25.10
CA PHE A 137 -5.02 -9.61 -25.85
C PHE A 137 -6.48 -9.81 -26.28
N GLY A 138 -6.80 -9.48 -27.54
CA GLY A 138 -8.16 -9.59 -28.10
C GLY A 138 -8.53 -8.49 -29.12
N LEU A 139 -7.91 -7.30 -29.03
CA LEU A 139 -8.10 -6.23 -30.04
C LEU A 139 -7.12 -6.37 -31.22
N GLU A 140 -5.96 -7.00 -31.01
CA GLU A 140 -4.98 -7.25 -32.08
C GLU A 140 -5.51 -8.19 -33.17
N GLN A 141 -6.41 -9.12 -32.84
CA GLN A 141 -7.03 -10.00 -33.83
C GLN A 141 -8.14 -9.31 -34.64
N LEU A 142 -8.73 -8.23 -34.13
CA LEU A 142 -9.84 -7.53 -34.79
C LEU A 142 -9.37 -6.33 -35.64
N ASN A 143 -8.21 -5.75 -35.32
CA ASN A 143 -7.66 -4.64 -36.09
C ASN A 143 -6.11 -4.65 -36.07
N PRO A 144 -5.45 -5.28 -37.07
CA PRO A 144 -3.98 -5.38 -37.13
C PRO A 144 -3.26 -4.04 -37.32
N SER A 145 -3.99 -2.94 -37.55
CA SER A 145 -3.41 -1.61 -37.78
C SER A 145 -2.93 -0.88 -36.51
N LEU A 146 -3.34 -1.32 -35.31
CA LEU A 146 -2.95 -0.66 -34.04
C LEU A 146 -1.56 -1.09 -33.52
N SER A 147 -0.95 -2.13 -34.10
CA SER A 147 0.38 -2.61 -33.70
C SER A 147 1.53 -1.71 -34.20
N GLN A 148 1.25 -0.79 -35.14
CA GLN A 148 2.28 0.02 -35.80
C GLN A 148 2.41 1.47 -35.30
N ASN A 149 1.56 1.95 -34.38
CA ASN A 149 1.66 3.34 -33.92
C ASN A 149 1.75 3.44 -32.40
N PRO A 150 2.91 3.84 -31.83
CA PRO A 150 3.02 4.05 -30.40
C PRO A 150 2.30 5.33 -29.92
N TYR A 151 1.75 6.17 -30.81
CA TYR A 151 0.97 7.37 -30.46
C TYR A 151 -0.06 7.72 -31.56
N GLY A 152 -1.25 7.11 -31.53
CA GLY A 152 -2.35 7.45 -32.43
C GLY A 152 -3.67 6.85 -31.98
#